data_AF-A0A4Q1CCB0-F1
#
_entry.id   AF-A0A4Q1CCB0-F1
#
_cell.length_a   1.000
_cell.length_b   1.000
_cell.length_c   1.000
_cell.angle_alpha   90.00
_cell.angle_beta   90.00
_cell.angle_gamma   90.00
#
_symmetry.space_group_name_H-M   'P 1'
#
loop_
_entity.id
_entity.type
_entity.pdbx_description
1 polymer ?
#
loop_
_entity_poly.entity_id
_entity_poly.type
_entity_poly.pdbx_seq_one_letter_code
_entity_poly.pdbx_strand_id
1 'polypeptide(L)' 'MPADSPVCTAPTVLDRLRTELADLAYDLERQGRLDAADVVMQIDTRVRELAAEDGWDEAGGAVVGPS' A
#
# COMPACT_ATOMS: atom_id res chain seq x y z
N MET A 1 8.26 -5.52 33.59
CA MET A 1 8.53 -5.82 32.17
C MET A 1 7.27 -5.46 31.41
N PRO A 2 7.15 -4.26 30.80
CA PRO A 2 6.04 -4.02 29.89
C PRO A 2 6.28 -4.86 28.62
N ALA A 3 5.23 -5.52 28.16
CA ALA A 3 5.27 -6.31 26.94
C ALA A 3 5.38 -5.37 25.74
N ASP A 4 6.51 -5.44 25.04
CA ASP A 4 6.61 -4.98 23.65
C ASP A 4 5.64 -5.81 22.82
N SER A 5 4.43 -5.29 22.63
CA SER A 5 3.55 -5.73 21.55
C SER A 5 4.31 -5.48 20.25
N PRO A 6 4.49 -6.48 19.36
CA PRO A 6 5.20 -6.25 18.11
C PRO A 6 4.45 -5.17 17.35
N VAL A 7 5.10 -4.02 17.19
CA VAL A 7 4.64 -2.97 16.30
C VAL A 7 4.58 -3.62 14.92
N CYS A 8 3.37 -3.97 14.49
CA CYS A 8 3.13 -4.38 13.11
C CYS A 8 3.50 -3.17 12.26
N THR A 9 4.71 -3.21 11.71
CA THR A 9 5.24 -2.19 10.82
C THR A 9 4.30 -2.13 9.61
N ALA A 10 3.69 -0.95 9.43
CA ALA A 10 2.81 -0.58 8.33
C ALA A 10 3.25 -1.01 6.90
N PRO A 11 4.55 -1.26 6.57
CA PRO A 11 4.93 -1.84 5.27
C PRO A 11 4.30 -3.21 4.92
N THR A 12 3.91 -4.04 5.89
CA THR A 12 3.56 -5.45 5.61
C THR A 12 2.24 -5.65 4.85
N VAL A 13 1.22 -4.81 5.09
CA VAL A 13 -0.11 -4.98 4.46
C VAL A 13 -0.13 -4.40 3.05
N LEU A 14 0.54 -3.25 2.82
CA LEU A 14 0.65 -2.67 1.49
C LEU A 14 1.49 -3.54 0.57
N ASP A 15 2.59 -4.11 1.06
CA ASP A 15 3.41 -5.03 0.26
C ASP A 15 2.65 -6.30 -0.10
N ARG A 16 1.86 -6.83 0.84
CA ARG A 16 0.96 -7.96 0.57
C ARG A 16 -0.08 -7.61 -0.48
N LEU A 17 -0.74 -6.46 -0.38
CA LEU A 17 -1.73 -6.02 -1.36
C LEU A 17 -1.12 -5.90 -2.76
N ARG A 18 0.10 -5.36 -2.88
CA ARG A 18 0.82 -5.27 -4.16
C ARG A 18 1.11 -6.64 -4.76
N THR A 19 1.53 -7.61 -3.95
CA THR A 19 1.70 -9.00 -4.41
C THR A 19 0.38 -9.60 -4.88
N GLU A 20 -0.70 -9.44 -4.11
CA GLU A 20 -2.02 -9.95 -4.48
C GLU A 20 -2.57 -9.31 -5.78
N LEU A 21 -2.32 -8.02 -6.01
CA LEU A 21 -2.70 -7.34 -7.26
C LEU A 21 -1.91 -7.86 -8.46
N ALA A 22 -0.60 -8.09 -8.31
CA ALA A 22 0.24 -8.65 -9.37
C ALA A 22 -0.19 -10.09 -9.74
N ASP A 23 -0.45 -10.93 -8.74
CA ASP A 23 -0.92 -12.30 -8.95
C ASP A 23 -2.30 -12.31 -9.64
N LEU A 24 -3.21 -11.42 -9.25
CA LEU A 24 -4.53 -11.29 -9.86
C LEU A 24 -4.45 -10.83 -11.32
N ALA A 25 -3.57 -9.88 -11.65
CA ALA A 25 -3.35 -9.45 -13.03
C ALA A 25 -2.86 -10.63 -13.89
N TYR A 26 -1.90 -11.41 -13.38
CA TYR A 26 -1.39 -12.60 -14.05
C TYR A 26 -2.50 -13.64 -14.31
N ASP A 27 -3.34 -13.92 -13.31
CA ASP A 27 -4.45 -14.86 -13.45
C ASP A 27 -5.49 -14.39 -14.48
N LEU A 28 -5.76 -13.09 -14.53
CA LEU A 28 -6.68 -12.49 -15.52
C LEU A 28 -6.10 -12.54 -16.94
N GLU A 29 -4.81 -12.26 -17.11
CA GLU A 29 -4.12 -12.42 -18.39
C GLU A 29 -4.19 -13.86 -18.88
N ARG A 30 -3.92 -14.83 -18.00
CA ARG A 30 -3.99 -16.26 -18.32
C ARG A 30 -5.39 -16.70 -18.74
N GLN A 31 -6.44 -16.06 -18.21
CA GLN A 31 -7.84 -16.30 -18.58
C GLN A 31 -8.26 -15.56 -19.86
N GLY A 32 -7.37 -14.77 -20.47
CA GLY A 32 -7.66 -13.94 -21.65
C GLY A 32 -8.50 -12.69 -21.32
N ARG A 33 -8.61 -12.32 -20.05
CA ARG A 33 -9.39 -11.16 -19.56
C ARG A 33 -8.50 -9.91 -19.48
N LEU A 34 -7.92 -9.53 -20.61
CA LEU A 34 -6.88 -8.49 -20.68
C LEU A 34 -7.36 -7.13 -20.16
N ASP A 35 -8.58 -6.70 -20.50
CA ASP A 35 -9.14 -5.44 -20.00
C ASP A 35 -9.21 -5.40 -18.46
N ALA A 36 -9.50 -6.54 -17.83
CA ALA A 36 -9.55 -6.64 -16.37
C ALA A 36 -8.15 -6.65 -15.76
N ALA A 37 -7.18 -7.31 -16.41
CA ALA A 37 -5.77 -7.28 -15.99
C ALA A 37 -5.22 -5.84 -16.06
N ASP A 38 -5.52 -5.10 -17.12
CA ASP A 38 -5.13 -3.70 -17.29
C ASP A 38 -5.68 -2.82 -16.16
N VAL A 39 -6.96 -3.00 -15.80
CA VAL A 39 -7.57 -2.27 -14.67
C VAL A 39 -6.86 -2.60 -13.35
N VAL A 40 -6.52 -3.87 -13.10
CA VAL A 40 -5.79 -4.26 -11.88
C VAL A 40 -4.40 -3.63 -11.84
N MET A 41 -3.70 -3.56 -12.97
CA MET A 41 -2.39 -2.91 -13.07
C MET A 41 -2.46 -1.38 -12.89
N GLN A 42 -3.54 -0.73 -13.36
CA GLN A 42 -3.79 0.68 -13.08
C GLN A 42 -4.02 0.93 -11.58
N ILE A 43 -4.74 0.03 -10.91
CA ILE A 43 -4.95 0.10 -9.46
C ILE A 43 -3.63 -0.08 -8.70
N ASP A 44 -2.80 -1.07 -9.04
CA ASP A 44 -1.46 -1.25 -8.44
C ASP A 44 -0.60 0.01 -8.60
N THR A 45 -0.62 0.62 -9.78
CA THR A 45 0.09 1.87 -10.05
C THR A 45 -0.39 2.99 -9.13
N ARG A 46 -1.71 3.19 -9.01
CA ARG A 46 -2.25 4.24 -8.13
C ARG A 46 -1.94 3.98 -6.65
N VAL A 47 -1.95 2.72 -6.21
CA VAL A 47 -1.56 2.34 -4.84
C VAL A 47 -0.09 2.68 -4.57
N ARG A 48 0.81 2.50 -5.54
CA ARG A 48 2.23 2.88 -5.40
C ARG A 48 2.40 4.40 -5.31
N GLU A 49 1.66 5.16 -6.12
CA GLU A 49 1.66 6.62 -6.08
C GLU A 49 1.18 7.12 -4.71
N LEU A 50 0.03 6.63 -4.23
CA LEU A 50 -0.53 7.01 -2.93
C LEU A 50 0.41 6.66 -1.77
N ALA A 51 1.06 5.49 -1.80
CA ALA A 51 2.02 5.11 -0.78
C ALA A 51 3.30 5.96 -0.80
N ALA A 52 3.66 6.54 -1.95
CA ALA A 52 4.76 7.50 -2.05
C ALA A 52 4.33 8.89 -1.57
N GLU A 53 3.06 9.27 -1.79
CA GLU A 53 2.45 10.51 -1.28
C GLU A 53 2.31 10.50 0.25
N ASP A 54 1.94 9.38 0.87
CA ASP A 54 1.83 9.21 2.34
C ASP A 54 3.19 9.18 3.08
N GLY A 55 4.30 9.11 2.35
CA GLY A 55 5.65 9.19 2.91
C GLY A 55 6.04 10.59 3.44
N TRP A 56 5.11 11.55 3.50
CA TRP A 56 5.35 12.97 3.77
C TRP A 56 4.69 13.58 5.01
N ASP A 57 4.24 12.81 6.01
CA ASP A 57 3.71 13.44 7.24
C ASP A 57 3.99 12.74 8.59
N GLU A 58 5.18 12.16 8.77
CA GLU A 58 5.70 11.72 10.08
C GLU A 58 7.02 12.45 10.43
N ALA A 59 7.10 13.76 10.14
CA ALA A 59 8.22 14.60 10.58
C ALA A 59 7.83 16.03 11.04
N GLY A 60 6.54 16.39 11.08
CA GLY A 60 6.11 17.79 11.26
C GLY A 60 5.02 18.08 12.29
N GLY A 61 4.51 17.08 13.01
CA GLY A 61 3.44 17.24 14.00
C GLY A 61 3.90 17.79 15.37
N ALA A 62 4.69 18.86 15.39
CA ALA A 62 4.90 19.63 16.61
C ALA A 62 3.63 20.43 16.90
N VAL A 63 2.77 19.89 17.76
CA VAL A 63 1.62 20.60 18.33
C VAL A 63 2.12 21.87 19.05
N VAL A 64 2.04 23.01 18.38
CA VAL A 64 2.13 24.33 19.02
C VAL A 64 0.86 24.50 19.85
N GLY A 65 0.98 24.34 21.16
CA GLY A 65 -0.07 24.72 22.10
C GLY A 65 -0.15 26.25 22.19
N PRO A 66 -1.35 26.86 22.24
CA PRO A 66 -1.48 28.28 22.52
C PRO A 66 -1.20 28.54 24.01
N SER A 67 -0.26 29.45 24.27
CA SER A 67 -0.02 30.09 25.58
C SER A 67 -1.14 31.02 26.00
#